data_AF-A0A1H7IRP9-F1
#
_entry.id   AF-A0A1H7IRP9-F1
#
_cell.length_a   1.000
_cell.length_b   1.000
_cell.length_c   1.000
_cell.angle_alpha   90.00
_cell.angle_beta   90.00
_cell.angle_gamma   90.00
#
_symmetry.space_group_name_H-M   'P 1'
#
loop_
_entity.id
_entity.type
_entity.pdbx_description
1 polymer ?
#
loop_
_entity_poly.entity_id
_entity_poly.type
_entity_poly.pdbx_seq_one_letter_code
_entity_poly.pdbx_strand_id
1 'polypeptide(L)'
;MGLKFSNFGKAIVSSAPIGTSGLSFTVEAGKGILFPSLGTGDYFYGIFKDASGNREIVKVEARSTDAMTIAPGGRGLDGTVPRTWAAGDYFVAGLTNAALQESLSNTNLAAFGALSSSADTLPYFTGPGAAGLTGLSAFIRGLLGAADAPAARATLGAAPSALIPSGTVMSFFQAAAPTGWTQVTAHNDKALRIVSGTGGGSGGSVAFTTAFASQAVTGSNSATTLTEAQIPSHRHGVVVGNGSSGTVYPDYNPTDGNLAAATAYSDYVGGGGSHTHFFAGTAINLAVQYVDMILASKD
;
A
#
# COMPACT_ATOMS: atom_id res chain seq x y z
N MET A 1 -1.57 -17.81 -42.17
CA MET A 1 -1.52 -18.12 -43.61
C MET A 1 -0.17 -18.75 -43.87
N GLY A 2 -0.12 -19.95 -44.45
CA GLY A 2 1.13 -20.72 -44.43
C GLY A 2 1.01 -22.12 -45.02
N LEU A 3 2.11 -22.88 -44.87
CA LEU A 3 2.28 -24.21 -45.39
C LEU A 3 1.10 -25.16 -45.05
N LYS A 4 0.56 -25.82 -46.07
CA LYS A 4 -0.47 -26.86 -46.00
C LYS A 4 0.09 -28.21 -46.38
N PHE A 5 -0.52 -29.24 -45.80
CA PHE A 5 -0.23 -30.62 -46.11
C PHE A 5 -1.51 -31.34 -46.54
N SER A 6 -1.38 -32.26 -47.49
CA SER A 6 -2.35 -33.32 -47.69
C SER A 6 -1.60 -34.64 -47.72
N ASN A 7 -2.24 -35.68 -47.18
CA ASN A 7 -1.67 -37.02 -47.23
C ASN A 7 -2.06 -37.67 -48.55
N PHE A 8 -1.09 -38.31 -49.21
CA PHE A 8 -1.30 -39.17 -50.39
C PHE A 8 -1.92 -38.49 -51.62
N GLY A 9 -1.82 -37.16 -51.75
CA GLY A 9 -2.24 -36.47 -52.97
C GLY A 9 -1.36 -36.86 -54.15
N LYS A 10 -1.91 -37.57 -55.15
CA LYS A 10 -1.23 -37.97 -56.39
C LYS A 10 -2.19 -37.86 -57.55
N ALA A 11 -1.76 -37.25 -58.66
CA ALA A 11 -2.54 -37.18 -59.89
C ALA A 11 -1.63 -37.16 -61.12
N ILE A 12 -2.19 -37.49 -62.29
CA ILE A 12 -1.51 -37.34 -63.57
C ILE A 12 -1.60 -35.88 -64.04
N VAL A 13 -0.51 -35.35 -64.57
CA VAL A 13 -0.44 -34.02 -65.18
C VAL A 13 -1.16 -34.06 -66.53
N SER A 14 -2.13 -33.17 -66.72
CA SER A 14 -2.88 -33.02 -67.98
C SER A 14 -2.33 -31.92 -68.87
N SER A 15 -1.91 -30.80 -68.28
CA SER A 15 -1.11 -29.79 -68.97
C SER A 15 0.11 -29.48 -68.12
N ALA A 16 1.29 -29.60 -68.71
CA ALA A 16 2.54 -29.36 -68.00
C ALA A 16 2.90 -27.87 -67.96
N PRO A 17 3.71 -27.43 -66.98
CA PRO A 17 4.34 -26.13 -67.04
C PRO A 17 5.17 -25.97 -68.33
N ILE A 18 5.03 -24.83 -68.98
CA ILE A 18 5.75 -24.54 -70.23
C ILE A 18 7.25 -24.37 -69.94
N GLY A 19 8.07 -25.30 -70.43
CA GLY A 19 9.52 -25.27 -70.27
C GLY A 19 9.96 -25.27 -68.79
N THR A 20 11.14 -24.70 -68.54
CA THR A 20 11.75 -24.65 -67.20
C THR A 20 11.25 -23.50 -66.33
N SER A 21 10.55 -22.52 -66.91
CA SER A 21 10.04 -21.33 -66.22
C SER A 21 8.52 -21.28 -66.07
N GLY A 22 7.78 -22.21 -66.69
CA GLY A 22 6.33 -22.26 -66.60
C GLY A 22 5.84 -22.37 -65.15
N LEU A 23 4.79 -21.61 -64.81
CA LEU A 23 4.27 -21.50 -63.45
C LEU A 23 2.83 -22.02 -63.31
N SER A 24 2.26 -22.59 -64.36
CA SER A 24 0.89 -23.10 -64.34
C SER A 24 0.85 -24.49 -64.93
N PHE A 25 0.05 -25.36 -64.32
CA PHE A 25 -0.20 -26.71 -64.81
C PHE A 25 -1.59 -27.16 -64.38
N THR A 26 -2.12 -28.18 -65.05
CA THR A 26 -3.36 -28.83 -64.64
C THR A 26 -3.10 -30.30 -64.37
N VAL A 27 -3.82 -30.86 -63.40
CA VAL A 27 -3.93 -32.31 -63.23
C VAL A 27 -5.16 -32.82 -63.96
N GLU A 28 -5.27 -34.15 -64.08
CA GLU A 28 -6.44 -34.80 -64.66
C GLU A 28 -7.76 -34.40 -63.96
N ALA A 29 -8.84 -34.35 -64.74
CA ALA A 29 -10.11 -33.76 -64.31
C ALA A 29 -10.65 -34.40 -63.02
N GLY A 30 -11.02 -33.55 -62.07
CA GLY A 30 -11.55 -33.94 -60.76
C GLY A 30 -10.51 -34.43 -59.75
N LYS A 31 -9.21 -34.46 -60.09
CA LYS A 31 -8.15 -34.91 -59.16
C LYS A 31 -7.46 -33.78 -58.42
N GLY A 32 -7.76 -32.53 -58.74
CA GLY A 32 -7.35 -31.36 -57.96
C GLY A 32 -7.75 -31.48 -56.49
N ILE A 33 -8.87 -32.15 -56.19
CA ILE A 33 -9.39 -32.41 -54.84
C ILE A 33 -8.42 -33.19 -53.92
N LEU A 34 -7.47 -33.95 -54.49
CA LEU A 34 -6.49 -34.73 -53.74
C LEU A 34 -5.38 -33.87 -53.09
N PHE A 35 -5.31 -32.60 -53.48
CA PHE A 35 -4.34 -31.63 -52.98
C PHE A 35 -4.98 -30.70 -51.94
N PRO A 36 -4.19 -29.92 -51.18
CA PRO A 36 -4.73 -28.97 -50.22
C PRO A 36 -5.62 -27.90 -50.87
N SER A 37 -6.66 -27.45 -50.16
CA SER A 37 -7.36 -26.22 -50.52
C SER A 37 -6.54 -25.02 -50.05
N LEU A 38 -6.34 -24.05 -50.94
CA LEU A 38 -5.52 -22.87 -50.68
C LEU A 38 -6.40 -21.63 -50.62
N GLY A 39 -6.45 -20.99 -49.46
CA GLY A 39 -6.92 -19.62 -49.33
C GLY A 39 -5.84 -18.63 -49.73
N THR A 40 -6.15 -17.32 -49.67
CA THR A 40 -5.14 -16.26 -49.86
C THR A 40 -3.88 -16.61 -49.07
N GLY A 41 -2.77 -16.70 -49.81
CA GLY A 41 -1.38 -16.98 -49.43
C GLY A 41 -1.06 -18.23 -48.61
N ASP A 42 -1.99 -19.17 -48.52
CA ASP A 42 -1.64 -20.55 -48.19
C ASP A 42 -0.86 -21.18 -49.36
N TYR A 43 0.02 -22.13 -49.08
CA TYR A 43 0.78 -22.85 -50.11
C TYR A 43 1.05 -24.28 -49.68
N PHE A 44 1.41 -25.13 -50.62
CA PHE A 44 1.98 -26.45 -50.32
C PHE A 44 3.15 -26.76 -51.25
N TYR A 45 3.99 -27.71 -50.83
CA TYR A 45 5.05 -28.22 -51.70
C TYR A 45 4.58 -29.50 -52.39
N GLY A 46 4.84 -29.57 -53.70
CA GLY A 46 4.55 -30.74 -54.50
C GLY A 46 5.75 -31.19 -55.32
N ILE A 47 5.66 -32.38 -55.88
CA ILE A 47 6.75 -33.07 -56.54
C ILE A 47 6.26 -33.56 -57.90
N PHE A 48 6.85 -33.05 -58.97
CA PHE A 48 6.73 -33.67 -60.29
C PHE A 48 7.63 -34.90 -60.37
N LYS A 49 7.15 -35.97 -61.01
CA LYS A 49 7.91 -37.20 -61.25
C LYS A 49 7.56 -37.80 -62.61
N ASP A 50 8.57 -38.20 -63.36
CA ASP A 50 8.39 -38.97 -64.60
C ASP A 50 8.68 -40.47 -64.37
N ALA A 51 8.43 -41.28 -65.39
CA ALA A 51 8.72 -42.72 -65.36
C ALA A 51 10.23 -43.04 -65.28
N SER A 52 11.09 -42.09 -65.63
CA SER A 52 12.56 -42.23 -65.59
C SER A 52 13.14 -41.94 -64.20
N GLY A 53 12.29 -41.54 -63.24
CA GLY A 53 12.71 -41.21 -61.87
C GLY A 53 13.25 -39.78 -61.71
N ASN A 54 13.16 -38.94 -62.76
CA ASN A 54 13.43 -37.52 -62.60
C ASN A 54 12.39 -36.91 -61.68
N ARG A 55 12.81 -35.93 -60.88
CA ARG A 55 11.92 -35.23 -59.95
C ARG A 55 12.23 -33.75 -59.87
N GLU A 56 11.20 -32.97 -59.64
CA GLU A 56 11.32 -31.55 -59.31
C GLU A 56 10.35 -31.21 -58.18
N ILE A 57 10.86 -30.51 -57.17
CA ILE A 57 10.05 -30.02 -56.06
C ILE A 57 9.65 -28.57 -56.36
N VAL A 58 8.36 -28.28 -56.21
CA VAL A 58 7.77 -26.98 -56.51
C VAL A 58 6.91 -26.47 -55.36
N LYS A 59 6.75 -25.16 -55.25
CA LYS A 59 5.84 -24.49 -54.31
C LYS A 59 4.58 -24.03 -55.03
N VAL A 60 3.42 -24.59 -54.67
CA VAL A 60 2.12 -24.23 -55.24
C VAL A 60 1.44 -23.22 -54.31
N GLU A 61 1.11 -22.03 -54.81
CA GLU A 61 0.52 -20.93 -54.04
C GLU A 61 -0.97 -20.68 -54.35
N ALA A 62 -1.49 -21.27 -55.43
CA ALA A 62 -2.91 -21.22 -55.71
C ALA A 62 -3.40 -22.52 -56.36
N ARG A 63 -4.64 -22.87 -56.04
CA ARG A 63 -5.39 -23.95 -56.68
C ARG A 63 -6.78 -23.45 -57.03
N SER A 64 -7.17 -23.65 -58.28
CA SER A 64 -8.55 -23.50 -58.73
C SER A 64 -8.97 -24.81 -59.39
N THR A 65 -9.83 -25.57 -58.72
CA THR A 65 -10.22 -26.94 -59.11
C THR A 65 -9.00 -27.81 -59.42
N ASP A 66 -8.76 -28.14 -60.69
CA ASP A 66 -7.67 -28.99 -61.18
C ASP A 66 -6.46 -28.19 -61.68
N ALA A 67 -6.57 -26.85 -61.72
CA ALA A 67 -5.49 -25.95 -62.09
C ALA A 67 -4.67 -25.53 -60.87
N MET A 68 -3.36 -25.59 -61.01
CA MET A 68 -2.38 -25.28 -59.96
C MET A 68 -1.46 -24.17 -60.46
N THR A 69 -1.17 -23.22 -59.56
CA THR A 69 -0.22 -22.13 -59.81
C THR A 69 0.99 -22.30 -58.91
N ILE A 70 2.16 -22.43 -59.54
CA ILE A 70 3.46 -22.46 -58.90
C ILE A 70 3.88 -21.02 -58.60
N ALA A 71 4.35 -20.78 -57.38
CA ALA A 71 4.82 -19.47 -56.97
C ALA A 71 5.99 -18.98 -57.86
N PRO A 72 6.14 -17.66 -58.09
CA PRO A 72 7.36 -17.10 -58.65
C PRO A 72 8.58 -17.57 -57.86
N GLY A 73 9.59 -18.12 -58.55
CA GLY A 73 10.77 -18.73 -57.90
C GLY A 73 10.51 -20.06 -57.19
N GLY A 74 9.29 -20.60 -57.29
CA GLY A 74 8.87 -21.85 -56.66
C GLY A 74 9.19 -23.11 -57.46
N ARG A 75 10.08 -23.06 -58.45
CA ARG A 75 10.53 -24.20 -59.28
C ARG A 75 11.91 -24.67 -58.80
N GLY A 76 12.23 -25.96 -58.95
CA GLY A 76 13.56 -26.49 -58.64
C GLY A 76 14.00 -26.33 -57.17
N LEU A 77 13.07 -26.52 -56.23
CA LEU A 77 13.39 -26.40 -54.81
C LEU A 77 14.10 -27.67 -54.29
N ASP A 78 14.62 -27.62 -53.06
CA ASP A 78 15.25 -28.78 -52.40
C ASP A 78 16.39 -29.43 -53.22
N GLY A 79 17.19 -28.61 -53.91
CA GLY A 79 18.31 -29.06 -54.74
C GLY A 79 17.89 -29.81 -56.01
N THR A 80 16.61 -29.80 -56.36
CA THR A 80 16.14 -30.27 -57.67
C THR A 80 16.35 -29.19 -58.74
N VAL A 81 16.34 -29.58 -60.01
CA VAL A 81 16.57 -28.65 -61.13
C VAL A 81 15.26 -28.47 -61.89
N PRO A 82 14.85 -27.23 -62.23
CA PRO A 82 13.69 -26.99 -63.07
C PRO A 82 13.77 -27.72 -64.40
N ARG A 83 12.71 -28.43 -64.77
CA ARG A 83 12.64 -29.26 -65.98
C ARG A 83 11.41 -28.95 -66.82
N THR A 84 11.47 -29.32 -68.10
CA THR A 84 10.27 -29.42 -68.92
C THR A 84 9.55 -30.71 -68.54
N TRP A 85 8.28 -30.60 -68.15
CA TRP A 85 7.41 -31.74 -67.83
C TRP A 85 6.44 -31.99 -68.98
N ALA A 86 5.84 -33.17 -69.02
CA ALA A 86 4.88 -33.57 -70.04
C ALA A 86 3.53 -33.96 -69.43
N ALA A 87 2.48 -33.93 -70.26
CA ALA A 87 1.24 -34.58 -69.91
C ALA A 87 1.49 -36.10 -69.77
N GLY A 88 0.92 -36.72 -68.74
CA GLY A 88 1.19 -38.12 -68.38
C GLY A 88 2.17 -38.31 -67.22
N ASP A 89 2.98 -37.30 -66.90
CA ASP A 89 3.84 -37.31 -65.70
C ASP A 89 2.98 -37.22 -64.43
N TYR A 90 3.57 -37.55 -63.27
CA TYR A 90 2.86 -37.49 -61.99
C TYR A 90 3.18 -36.21 -61.23
N PHE A 91 2.16 -35.67 -60.57
CA PHE A 91 2.29 -34.66 -59.53
C PHE A 91 1.84 -35.21 -58.18
N VAL A 92 2.67 -35.03 -57.16
CA VAL A 92 2.46 -35.61 -55.82
C VAL A 92 2.58 -34.51 -54.75
N ALA A 93 1.60 -34.39 -53.86
CA ALA A 93 1.75 -33.66 -52.61
C ALA A 93 2.51 -34.53 -51.62
N GLY A 94 3.56 -33.98 -51.01
CA GLY A 94 4.36 -34.72 -50.05
C GLY A 94 5.11 -33.81 -49.09
N LEU A 95 5.52 -34.38 -47.95
CA LEU A 95 6.52 -33.76 -47.10
C LEU A 95 7.84 -33.70 -47.87
N THR A 96 8.27 -32.49 -48.18
CA THR A 96 9.57 -32.20 -48.76
C THR A 96 10.53 -31.73 -47.66
N ASN A 97 11.83 -31.71 -47.94
CA ASN A 97 12.79 -31.21 -46.97
C ASN A 97 12.54 -29.71 -46.70
N ALA A 98 12.19 -28.92 -47.71
CA ALA A 98 11.83 -27.51 -47.57
C ALA A 98 10.61 -27.34 -46.65
N ALA A 99 9.57 -28.17 -46.83
CA ALA A 99 8.40 -28.17 -45.98
C ALA A 99 8.75 -28.44 -44.51
N LEU A 100 9.61 -29.44 -44.28
CA LEU A 100 10.05 -29.82 -42.95
C LEU A 100 10.92 -28.72 -42.30
N GLN A 101 11.94 -28.23 -43.02
CA GLN A 101 12.83 -27.19 -42.51
C GLN A 101 12.07 -25.90 -42.18
N GLU A 102 11.15 -25.48 -43.05
CA GLU A 102 10.31 -24.32 -42.80
C GLU A 102 9.42 -24.52 -41.56
N SER A 103 8.80 -25.71 -41.41
CA SER A 103 7.98 -26.02 -40.23
C SER A 103 8.78 -26.02 -38.92
N LEU A 104 10.09 -26.29 -38.99
CA LEU A 104 11.00 -26.35 -37.84
C LEU A 104 11.88 -25.09 -37.70
N SER A 105 11.69 -24.08 -38.54
CA SER A 105 12.58 -22.92 -38.66
C SER A 105 12.45 -21.89 -37.52
N ASN A 106 11.62 -22.14 -36.51
CA ASN A 106 11.48 -21.22 -35.39
C ASN A 106 12.80 -21.14 -34.60
N THR A 107 13.54 -20.06 -34.84
CA THR A 107 14.88 -19.83 -34.29
C THR A 107 14.89 -19.80 -32.77
N ASN A 108 13.81 -19.31 -32.12
CA ASN A 108 13.70 -19.31 -30.66
C ASN A 108 13.53 -20.73 -30.11
N LEU A 109 12.72 -21.56 -30.76
CA LEU A 109 12.54 -22.95 -30.34
C LEU A 109 13.81 -23.77 -30.55
N ALA A 110 14.51 -23.55 -31.68
CA ALA A 110 15.81 -24.15 -31.94
C ALA A 110 16.85 -23.71 -30.89
N ALA A 111 16.87 -22.41 -30.52
CA ALA A 111 17.77 -21.89 -29.49
C ALA A 111 17.51 -22.52 -28.12
N PHE A 112 16.26 -22.68 -27.71
CA PHE A 112 15.94 -23.39 -26.46
C PHE A 112 16.28 -24.88 -26.53
N GLY A 113 15.98 -25.55 -27.64
CA GLY A 113 16.29 -26.97 -27.85
C GLY A 113 17.79 -27.28 -27.87
N ALA A 114 18.62 -26.27 -28.16
CA ALA A 114 20.09 -26.39 -28.12
C ALA A 114 20.69 -26.19 -26.73
N LEU A 115 19.92 -25.75 -25.73
CA LEU A 115 20.44 -25.56 -24.37
C LEU A 115 20.72 -26.90 -23.68
N SER A 116 21.91 -27.03 -23.10
CA SER A 116 22.23 -28.13 -22.20
C SER A 116 21.69 -27.82 -20.80
N SER A 117 20.56 -28.44 -20.42
CA SER A 117 19.94 -28.22 -19.11
C SER A 117 20.92 -28.50 -17.97
N SER A 118 20.91 -27.64 -16.95
CA SER A 118 21.67 -27.82 -15.72
C SER A 118 20.78 -27.56 -14.51
N ALA A 119 21.09 -28.19 -13.38
CA ALA A 119 20.43 -27.89 -12.12
C ALA A 119 20.49 -26.39 -11.83
N ASP A 120 19.44 -25.86 -11.21
CA ASP A 120 19.40 -24.49 -10.73
C ASP A 120 19.59 -23.41 -11.81
N THR A 121 19.23 -23.71 -13.07
CA THR A 121 19.31 -22.74 -14.17
C THR A 121 17.96 -22.43 -14.79
N LEU A 122 17.79 -21.21 -15.31
CA LEU A 122 16.62 -20.77 -16.06
C LEU A 122 17.03 -20.38 -17.49
N PRO A 123 16.36 -20.90 -18.52
CA PRO A 123 16.49 -20.43 -19.90
C PRO A 123 16.00 -18.98 -20.06
N TYR A 124 16.75 -18.16 -20.78
CA TYR A 124 16.37 -16.80 -21.13
C TYR A 124 16.91 -16.40 -22.50
N PHE A 125 16.30 -15.41 -23.14
CA PHE A 125 16.80 -14.89 -24.41
C PHE A 125 17.99 -13.95 -24.21
N THR A 126 19.05 -14.15 -24.99
CA THR A 126 20.26 -13.30 -25.01
C THR A 126 20.31 -12.41 -26.25
N GLY A 127 19.39 -12.61 -27.20
CA GLY A 127 19.22 -11.85 -28.44
C GLY A 127 18.20 -12.52 -29.36
N PRO A 128 17.92 -11.95 -30.56
CA PRO A 128 17.04 -12.57 -31.54
C PRO A 128 17.54 -13.95 -31.96
N GLY A 129 16.72 -15.01 -31.77
CA GLY A 129 17.10 -16.37 -32.10
C GLY A 129 18.24 -16.95 -31.25
N ALA A 130 18.52 -16.37 -30.08
CA ALA A 130 19.56 -16.83 -29.17
C ALA A 130 19.03 -16.94 -27.74
N ALA A 131 19.38 -18.04 -27.08
CA ALA A 131 19.03 -18.31 -25.69
C ALA A 131 20.28 -18.71 -24.90
N GLY A 132 20.26 -18.43 -23.61
CA GLY A 132 21.27 -18.86 -22.65
C GLY A 132 20.63 -19.39 -21.38
N LEU A 133 21.47 -19.87 -20.47
CA LEU A 133 21.08 -20.26 -19.11
C LEU A 133 21.64 -19.25 -18.12
N THR A 134 20.81 -18.81 -17.19
CA THR A 134 21.26 -18.04 -16.03
C THR A 134 21.12 -18.90 -14.77
N GLY A 135 22.10 -18.81 -13.87
CA GLY A 135 22.04 -19.50 -12.58
C GLY A 135 21.07 -18.80 -11.63
N LEU A 136 20.22 -19.59 -10.98
CA LEU A 136 19.32 -19.12 -9.92
C LEU A 136 19.80 -19.64 -8.58
N SER A 137 20.00 -18.74 -7.61
CA SER A 137 20.23 -19.14 -6.22
C SER A 137 18.99 -19.84 -5.63
N ALA A 138 19.18 -20.61 -4.56
CA ALA A 138 18.06 -21.22 -3.83
C ALA A 138 17.03 -20.18 -3.38
N PHE A 139 17.48 -18.98 -3.00
CA PHE A 139 16.63 -17.84 -2.64
C PHE A 139 15.71 -17.41 -3.80
N ILE A 140 16.25 -17.18 -4.99
CA ILE A 140 15.44 -16.76 -6.15
C ILE A 140 14.49 -17.85 -6.60
N ARG A 141 14.90 -19.13 -6.54
CA ARG A 141 13.99 -20.25 -6.81
C ARG A 141 12.84 -20.31 -5.80
N GLY A 142 13.12 -20.04 -4.53
CA GLY A 142 12.08 -19.92 -3.50
C GLY A 142 11.10 -18.76 -3.78
N LEU A 143 11.60 -17.65 -4.31
CA LEU A 143 10.75 -16.51 -4.68
C LEU A 143 9.85 -16.82 -5.89
N LEU A 144 10.43 -17.38 -6.96
CA LEU A 144 9.68 -17.75 -8.16
C LEU A 144 8.68 -18.89 -7.91
N GLY A 145 8.97 -19.76 -6.95
CA GLY A 145 8.09 -20.85 -6.52
C GLY A 145 7.05 -20.48 -5.46
N ALA A 146 6.96 -19.20 -5.05
CA ALA A 146 6.00 -18.78 -4.05
C ALA A 146 4.55 -18.94 -4.55
N ALA A 147 3.71 -19.62 -3.77
CA ALA A 147 2.32 -19.91 -4.14
C ALA A 147 1.41 -18.68 -4.11
N ASP A 148 1.77 -17.66 -3.32
CA ASP A 148 1.00 -16.44 -3.14
C ASP A 148 1.89 -15.24 -2.74
N ALA A 149 1.27 -14.06 -2.65
CA ALA A 149 1.96 -12.83 -2.27
C ALA A 149 2.53 -12.87 -0.82
N PRO A 150 1.83 -13.41 0.20
CA PRO A 150 2.42 -13.67 1.51
C PRO A 150 3.73 -14.48 1.47
N ALA A 151 3.75 -15.62 0.77
CA ALA A 151 4.93 -16.46 0.64
C ALA A 151 6.08 -15.72 -0.07
N ALA A 152 5.78 -14.97 -1.13
CA ALA A 152 6.77 -14.16 -1.83
C ALA A 152 7.38 -13.08 -0.92
N ARG A 153 6.56 -12.37 -0.12
CA ARG A 153 7.03 -11.38 0.85
C ARG A 153 7.87 -12.00 1.95
N ALA A 154 7.47 -13.18 2.45
CA ALA A 154 8.24 -13.91 3.44
C ALA A 154 9.63 -14.28 2.91
N THR A 155 9.72 -14.78 1.66
CA THR A 155 11.01 -15.05 1.02
C THR A 155 11.88 -13.79 0.94
N LEU A 156 11.30 -12.63 0.59
CA LEU A 156 12.03 -11.35 0.52
C LEU A 156 12.40 -10.78 1.90
N GLY A 157 11.89 -11.32 3.01
CA GLY A 157 11.98 -10.68 4.32
C GLY A 157 11.22 -9.36 4.41
N ALA A 158 10.22 -9.15 3.52
CA ALA A 158 9.43 -7.94 3.49
C ALA A 158 8.35 -7.96 4.58
N ALA A 159 8.08 -6.81 5.19
CA ALA A 159 7.01 -6.67 6.16
C ALA A 159 5.65 -7.06 5.55
N PRO A 160 4.71 -7.61 6.36
CA PRO A 160 3.35 -7.84 5.91
C PRO A 160 2.70 -6.55 5.41
N SER A 161 1.74 -6.66 4.48
CA SER A 161 1.10 -5.51 3.85
C SER A 161 0.35 -4.59 4.82
N ALA A 162 0.10 -5.05 6.05
CA ALA A 162 -0.42 -4.25 7.14
C ALA A 162 0.67 -4.12 8.22
N LEU A 163 1.48 -3.06 8.13
CA LEU A 163 2.45 -2.70 9.17
C LEU A 163 1.76 -2.46 10.53
N ILE A 164 0.52 -1.98 10.47
CA ILE A 164 -0.35 -1.77 11.62
C ILE A 164 -1.48 -2.81 11.56
N PRO A 165 -1.63 -3.67 12.58
CA PRO A 165 -2.70 -4.67 12.62
C PRO A 165 -4.09 -4.03 12.53
N SER A 166 -5.02 -4.72 11.86
CA SER A 166 -6.43 -4.33 11.81
C SER A 166 -7.02 -4.22 13.21
N GLY A 167 -7.81 -3.18 13.46
CA GLY A 167 -8.39 -2.88 14.77
C GLY A 167 -7.49 -2.02 15.69
N THR A 168 -6.25 -1.72 15.29
CA THR A 168 -5.43 -0.72 16.01
C THR A 168 -6.11 0.64 15.95
N VAL A 169 -6.08 1.42 17.05
CA VAL A 169 -6.58 2.80 17.13
C VAL A 169 -5.39 3.76 17.21
N MET A 170 -5.43 4.84 16.44
CA MET A 170 -4.38 5.86 16.38
C MET A 170 -5.00 7.27 16.40
N SER A 171 -4.29 8.23 17.01
CA SER A 171 -4.70 9.63 17.02
C SER A 171 -4.31 10.33 15.72
N PHE A 172 -5.24 11.11 15.17
CA PHE A 172 -5.11 11.82 13.89
C PHE A 172 -5.43 13.30 14.09
N PHE A 173 -4.68 14.19 13.42
CA PHE A 173 -4.93 15.64 13.39
C PHE A 173 -5.43 16.05 12.00
N GLN A 174 -6.56 15.46 11.60
CA GLN A 174 -7.22 15.71 10.31
C GLN A 174 -8.73 15.87 10.56
N ALA A 175 -9.41 16.60 9.68
CA ALA A 175 -10.86 16.87 9.81
C ALA A 175 -11.74 15.61 9.66
N ALA A 176 -11.25 14.58 8.97
CA ALA A 176 -11.90 13.28 8.81
C ALA A 176 -10.86 12.16 8.98
N ALA A 177 -11.32 10.96 9.31
CA ALA A 177 -10.46 9.78 9.38
C ALA A 177 -9.76 9.56 8.02
N PRO A 178 -8.43 9.35 7.99
CA PRO A 178 -7.73 9.03 6.74
C PRO A 178 -8.30 7.79 6.07
N THR A 179 -8.15 7.66 4.75
CA THR A 179 -8.58 6.46 4.01
C THR A 179 -8.00 5.19 4.62
N GLY A 180 -8.84 4.18 4.83
CA GLY A 180 -8.47 2.94 5.52
C GLY A 180 -8.65 2.97 7.04
N TRP A 181 -9.01 4.13 7.63
CA TRP A 181 -9.34 4.29 9.03
C TRP A 181 -10.80 4.70 9.20
N THR A 182 -11.39 4.34 10.34
CA THR A 182 -12.76 4.73 10.71
C THR A 182 -12.71 5.51 12.02
N GLN A 183 -13.42 6.63 12.09
CA GLN A 183 -13.44 7.46 13.29
C GLN A 183 -14.10 6.71 14.46
N VAL A 184 -13.40 6.65 15.59
CA VAL A 184 -13.96 6.16 16.86
C VAL A 184 -14.68 7.31 17.56
N THR A 185 -15.99 7.22 17.71
CA THR A 185 -16.83 8.29 18.30
C THR A 185 -17.19 8.06 19.77
N ALA A 186 -16.90 6.87 20.31
CA ALA A 186 -17.20 6.49 21.70
C ALA A 186 -16.37 7.26 22.76
N HIS A 187 -15.28 7.91 22.34
CA HIS A 187 -14.38 8.67 23.21
C HIS A 187 -14.32 10.12 22.74
N ASN A 188 -15.25 10.92 23.25
CA ASN A 188 -15.35 12.35 22.98
C ASN A 188 -15.13 13.14 24.27
N ASP A 189 -14.44 14.27 24.18
CA ASP A 189 -14.22 15.19 25.31
C ASP A 189 -13.53 14.54 26.53
N LYS A 190 -12.44 13.80 26.27
CA LYS A 190 -11.62 13.08 27.26
C LYS A 190 -10.14 13.42 27.11
N ALA A 191 -9.38 13.27 28.19
CA ALA A 191 -7.92 13.33 28.17
C ALA A 191 -7.29 11.99 27.72
N LEU A 192 -6.07 12.04 27.18
CA LEU A 192 -5.22 10.86 27.05
C LEU A 192 -4.42 10.68 28.34
N ARG A 193 -4.46 9.49 28.94
CA ARG A 193 -3.68 9.15 30.14
C ARG A 193 -2.69 8.04 29.82
N ILE A 194 -1.41 8.27 30.06
CA ILE A 194 -0.41 7.20 29.91
C ILE A 194 -0.46 6.28 31.14
N VAL A 195 -0.52 4.97 30.92
CA VAL A 195 -0.48 3.94 31.96
C VAL A 195 0.63 2.92 31.67
N SER A 196 1.16 2.31 32.74
CA SER A 196 2.10 1.19 32.66
C SER A 196 1.43 -0.19 32.77
N GLY A 197 0.11 -0.21 33.03
CA GLY A 197 -0.72 -1.41 33.03
C GLY A 197 -1.43 -1.62 31.69
N THR A 198 -2.58 -2.28 31.71
CA THR A 198 -3.40 -2.52 30.51
C THR A 198 -3.91 -1.19 29.92
N GLY A 199 -3.60 -0.93 28.65
CA GLY A 199 -4.15 0.18 27.89
C GLY A 199 -5.56 -0.08 27.36
N GLY A 200 -6.15 0.92 26.69
CA GLY A 200 -7.49 0.82 26.07
C GLY A 200 -8.65 0.93 27.06
N GLY A 201 -8.38 1.13 28.35
CA GLY A 201 -9.38 1.44 29.37
C GLY A 201 -9.88 2.88 29.28
N SER A 202 -10.95 3.20 30.01
CA SER A 202 -11.42 4.57 30.21
C SER A 202 -12.01 4.76 31.60
N GLY A 203 -12.03 6.00 32.10
CA GLY A 203 -12.54 6.33 33.43
C GLY A 203 -12.75 7.82 33.64
N GLY A 204 -12.88 8.25 34.90
CA GLY A 204 -13.20 9.62 35.28
C GLY A 204 -14.70 9.94 35.20
N SER A 205 -15.09 11.11 35.71
CA SER A 205 -16.51 11.52 35.80
C SER A 205 -16.80 12.89 35.20
N VAL A 206 -15.80 13.75 35.03
CA VAL A 206 -15.98 15.12 34.50
C VAL A 206 -15.41 15.22 33.09
N ALA A 207 -16.18 15.69 32.11
CA ALA A 207 -15.68 15.86 30.74
C ALA A 207 -14.50 16.84 30.66
N PHE A 208 -13.59 16.67 29.70
CA PHE A 208 -12.35 17.45 29.62
C PHE A 208 -12.61 18.96 29.55
N THR A 209 -13.49 19.40 28.64
CA THR A 209 -13.86 20.82 28.54
C THR A 209 -14.46 21.39 29.82
N THR A 210 -15.21 20.58 30.57
CA THR A 210 -15.83 21.00 31.85
C THR A 210 -14.79 21.12 32.95
N ALA A 211 -13.90 20.12 33.08
CA ALA A 211 -12.86 20.12 34.11
C ALA A 211 -11.84 21.25 33.92
N PHE A 212 -11.56 21.64 32.67
CA PHE A 212 -10.62 22.72 32.33
C PHE A 212 -11.29 24.04 31.93
N ALA A 213 -12.61 24.17 32.12
CA ALA A 213 -13.26 25.47 32.04
C ALA A 213 -12.72 26.41 33.14
N SER A 214 -12.80 27.71 32.91
CA SER A 214 -12.54 28.69 33.97
C SER A 214 -13.57 28.48 35.09
N GLN A 215 -13.10 28.02 36.25
CA GLN A 215 -13.93 27.73 37.41
C GLN A 215 -13.63 28.75 38.51
N ALA A 216 -14.65 29.45 38.97
CA ALA A 216 -14.52 30.34 40.11
C ALA A 216 -14.42 29.51 41.40
N VAL A 217 -13.37 29.74 42.20
CA VAL A 217 -13.33 29.25 43.58
C VAL A 217 -14.17 30.20 44.41
N THR A 218 -15.44 29.86 44.61
CA THR A 218 -16.35 30.61 45.47
C THR A 218 -16.41 29.96 46.84
N GLY A 219 -16.51 30.79 47.87
CA GLY A 219 -16.61 30.36 49.24
C GLY A 219 -16.93 31.52 50.17
N SER A 220 -17.17 31.20 51.42
CA SER A 220 -17.46 32.19 52.46
C SER A 220 -16.33 32.21 53.48
N ASN A 221 -15.94 33.41 53.92
CA ASN A 221 -15.14 33.58 55.12
C ASN A 221 -16.10 33.78 56.30
N SER A 222 -15.92 33.03 57.38
CA SER A 222 -16.77 33.18 58.56
C SER A 222 -16.65 34.61 59.13
N ALA A 223 -17.79 35.27 59.39
CA ALA A 223 -17.79 36.58 60.04
C ALA A 223 -17.26 36.42 61.47
N THR A 224 -16.15 37.10 61.77
CA THR A 224 -15.54 37.07 63.11
C THR A 224 -15.77 38.41 63.79
N THR A 225 -16.58 38.41 64.85
CA THR A 225 -16.76 39.56 65.73
C THR A 225 -15.73 39.47 66.86
N LEU A 226 -14.90 40.51 67.01
CA LEU A 226 -13.90 40.55 68.07
C LEU A 226 -14.57 40.77 69.43
N THR A 227 -14.11 40.01 70.41
CA THR A 227 -14.44 40.23 71.84
C THR A 227 -13.35 41.06 72.51
N GLU A 228 -13.64 41.70 73.65
CA GLU A 228 -12.64 42.46 74.42
C GLU A 228 -11.38 41.65 74.70
N ALA A 229 -11.51 40.35 75.01
CA ALA A 229 -10.38 39.46 75.25
C ALA A 229 -9.42 39.33 74.05
N GLN A 230 -9.90 39.57 72.82
CA GLN A 230 -9.12 39.43 71.58
C GLN A 230 -8.49 40.76 71.12
N ILE A 231 -8.89 41.88 71.71
CA ILE A 231 -8.33 43.20 71.39
C ILE A 231 -7.08 43.42 72.27
N PRO A 232 -5.98 44.00 71.75
CA PRO A 232 -4.81 44.32 72.56
C PRO A 232 -5.15 45.15 73.80
N SER A 233 -4.57 44.77 74.94
CA SER A 233 -4.77 45.48 76.21
C SER A 233 -4.20 46.89 76.11
N HIS A 234 -5.04 47.90 76.33
CA HIS A 234 -4.62 49.30 76.36
C HIS A 234 -5.36 50.06 77.46
N ARG A 235 -4.82 51.23 77.81
CA ARG A 235 -5.43 52.17 78.76
C ARG A 235 -5.31 53.59 78.23
N HIS A 236 -6.17 54.48 78.72
CA HIS A 236 -6.13 55.90 78.39
C HIS A 236 -5.54 56.69 79.55
N GLY A 237 -4.69 57.67 79.26
CA GLY A 237 -4.18 58.62 80.24
C GLY A 237 -4.93 59.95 80.12
N VAL A 238 -5.40 60.48 81.24
CA VAL A 238 -6.00 61.82 81.33
C VAL A 238 -5.25 62.64 82.36
N VAL A 239 -5.05 63.92 82.06
CA VAL A 239 -4.39 64.86 82.98
C VAL A 239 -5.45 65.38 83.95
N VAL A 240 -5.17 65.34 85.26
CA VAL A 240 -6.07 65.89 86.29
C VAL A 240 -5.39 67.05 87.02
N GLY A 241 -6.05 68.22 86.99
CA GLY A 241 -5.66 69.40 87.77
C GLY A 241 -6.08 69.28 89.24
N ASN A 242 -5.39 70.01 90.12
CA ASN A 242 -5.61 69.99 91.57
C ASN A 242 -6.82 70.84 91.97
N GLY A 243 -8.04 70.28 91.84
CA GLY A 243 -9.28 70.89 92.34
C GLY A 243 -9.65 70.35 93.72
N SER A 244 -10.05 71.22 94.64
CA SER A 244 -10.47 70.91 96.02
C SER A 244 -11.47 69.75 96.12
N SER A 245 -11.35 68.95 97.19
CA SER A 245 -12.12 67.72 97.43
C SER A 245 -13.62 67.85 97.17
N GLY A 246 -14.13 67.12 96.17
CA GLY A 246 -15.56 66.92 95.96
C GLY A 246 -16.04 66.83 94.51
N THR A 247 -15.23 67.22 93.51
CA THR A 247 -15.66 67.24 92.10
C THR A 247 -14.66 66.58 91.17
N VAL A 248 -15.10 65.49 90.53
CA VAL A 248 -14.34 64.74 89.51
C VAL A 248 -14.58 65.39 88.14
N TYR A 249 -13.96 66.53 87.88
CA TYR A 249 -13.91 67.12 86.53
C TYR A 249 -12.47 67.44 86.15
N PRO A 250 -11.95 66.92 85.02
CA PRO A 250 -10.59 67.20 84.58
C PRO A 250 -10.49 68.66 84.11
N ASP A 251 -9.58 69.40 84.74
CA ASP A 251 -9.20 70.75 84.34
C ASP A 251 -8.35 70.69 83.06
N TYR A 252 -8.84 71.32 81.98
CA TYR A 252 -8.20 71.26 80.66
C TYR A 252 -7.31 72.48 80.37
N ASN A 253 -7.12 73.40 81.33
CA ASN A 253 -6.41 74.66 81.07
C ASN A 253 -5.28 74.95 82.07
N PRO A 254 -4.00 74.79 81.70
CA PRO A 254 -2.87 74.90 82.62
C PRO A 254 -2.40 76.36 82.82
N THR A 255 -3.31 77.30 83.10
CA THR A 255 -2.95 78.72 83.31
C THR A 255 -2.49 79.07 84.73
N ASP A 256 -2.63 78.16 85.70
CA ASP A 256 -2.54 78.55 87.14
C ASP A 256 -1.25 78.10 87.85
N GLY A 257 -0.17 77.82 87.11
CA GLY A 257 1.19 77.73 87.70
C GLY A 257 1.38 76.68 88.82
N ASN A 258 0.52 75.68 88.90
CA ASN A 258 0.55 74.67 89.95
C ASN A 258 1.53 73.52 89.59
N LEU A 259 2.38 73.17 90.55
CA LEU A 259 3.48 72.21 90.44
C LEU A 259 2.99 70.76 90.19
N ALA A 260 3.64 70.10 89.21
CA ALA A 260 3.56 68.68 88.80
C ALA A 260 2.15 68.03 88.77
N ALA A 261 1.51 68.13 87.60
CA ALA A 261 0.25 67.46 87.25
C ALA A 261 0.28 65.94 87.48
N ALA A 262 -0.68 65.42 88.26
CA ALA A 262 -0.89 63.98 88.34
C ALA A 262 -1.58 63.48 87.05
N THR A 263 -1.04 62.44 86.42
CA THR A 263 -1.72 61.75 85.32
C THR A 263 -2.55 60.63 85.90
N ALA A 264 -3.87 60.66 85.68
CA ALA A 264 -4.74 59.55 86.00
C ALA A 264 -4.86 58.63 84.78
N TYR A 265 -4.91 57.33 85.01
CA TYR A 265 -5.09 56.34 83.96
C TYR A 265 -6.41 55.59 84.17
N SER A 266 -7.08 55.24 83.07
CA SER A 266 -8.09 54.20 83.12
C SER A 266 -7.44 52.86 83.48
N ASP A 267 -8.26 51.90 83.90
CA ASP A 267 -7.82 50.51 83.93
C ASP A 267 -7.45 50.02 82.52
N TYR A 268 -6.63 48.99 82.48
CA TYR A 268 -6.32 48.28 81.24
C TYR A 268 -7.53 47.44 80.83
N VAL A 269 -8.04 47.68 79.63
CA VAL A 269 -9.09 46.87 79.01
C VAL A 269 -8.55 46.24 77.73
N GLY A 270 -8.96 45.00 77.47
CA GLY A 270 -8.41 44.16 76.41
C GLY A 270 -7.46 43.07 76.94
N GLY A 271 -7.31 41.98 76.19
CA GLY A 271 -6.53 40.80 76.58
C GLY A 271 -5.52 40.28 75.54
N GLY A 272 -5.57 40.77 74.30
CA GLY A 272 -4.66 40.39 73.21
C GLY A 272 -4.75 38.92 72.74
N GLY A 273 -5.84 38.22 73.05
CA GLY A 273 -6.08 36.84 72.65
C GLY A 273 -6.19 36.67 71.13
N SER A 274 -5.78 35.52 70.60
CA SER A 274 -5.87 35.22 69.18
C SER A 274 -7.32 35.14 68.69
N HIS A 275 -7.57 35.55 67.46
CA HIS A 275 -8.78 35.20 66.71
C HIS A 275 -8.37 34.61 65.36
N THR A 276 -9.28 33.85 64.75
CA THR A 276 -9.01 33.12 63.50
C THR A 276 -10.16 33.25 62.54
N HIS A 277 -9.83 33.35 61.26
CA HIS A 277 -10.78 33.24 60.16
C HIS A 277 -10.73 31.82 59.56
N PHE A 278 -11.88 31.34 59.11
CA PHE A 278 -11.99 30.10 58.34
C PHE A 278 -12.65 30.38 56.99
N PHE A 279 -12.08 29.84 55.92
CA PHE A 279 -12.65 29.87 54.58
C PHE A 279 -13.26 28.50 54.25
N ALA A 280 -14.54 28.50 53.88
CA ALA A 280 -15.24 27.32 53.38
C ALA A 280 -15.57 27.52 51.90
N GLY A 281 -15.14 26.62 51.03
CA GLY A 281 -15.43 26.63 49.60
C GLY A 281 -15.58 25.21 49.03
N THR A 282 -16.18 25.10 47.84
CA THR A 282 -16.33 23.82 47.13
C THR A 282 -15.06 23.52 46.33
N ALA A 283 -14.52 22.30 46.44
CA ALA A 283 -13.35 21.89 45.69
C ALA A 283 -13.66 21.76 44.19
N ILE A 284 -12.71 22.15 43.35
CA ILE A 284 -12.77 21.91 41.91
C ILE A 284 -12.61 20.40 41.66
N ASN A 285 -13.57 19.79 40.94
CA ASN A 285 -13.49 18.37 40.59
C ASN A 285 -12.64 18.16 39.33
N LEU A 286 -11.41 17.68 39.52
CA LEU A 286 -10.48 17.36 38.44
C LEU A 286 -10.43 15.86 38.10
N ALA A 287 -11.49 15.10 38.41
CA ALA A 287 -11.64 13.71 37.93
C ALA A 287 -11.99 13.66 36.44
N VAL A 288 -11.11 14.25 35.61
CA VAL A 288 -11.25 14.36 34.16
C VAL A 288 -11.47 12.98 33.56
N GLN A 289 -12.44 12.85 32.66
CA GLN A 289 -12.63 11.64 31.89
C GLN A 289 -11.42 11.38 31.00
N TYR A 290 -10.95 10.15 30.94
CA TYR A 290 -9.75 9.80 30.20
C TYR A 290 -9.89 8.49 29.42
N VAL A 291 -8.97 8.28 28.49
CA VAL A 291 -8.66 6.97 27.87
C VAL A 291 -7.22 6.60 28.16
N ASP A 292 -6.98 5.32 28.43
CA ASP A 292 -5.68 4.79 28.82
C ASP A 292 -4.85 4.41 27.58
N MET A 293 -3.66 4.99 27.50
CA MET A 293 -2.67 4.75 26.44
C MET A 293 -1.43 4.08 27.06
N ILE A 294 -0.79 3.19 26.31
CA ILE A 294 0.48 2.56 26.71
C ILE A 294 1.63 3.07 25.86
N LEU A 295 2.84 3.03 26.40
CA LEU A 295 4.07 3.23 25.65
C LEU A 295 4.64 1.87 25.26
N ALA A 296 4.97 1.69 23.99
CA ALA A 296 5.62 0.50 23.48
C ALA A 296 6.94 0.90 22.79
N SER A 297 8.01 0.17 23.07
CA SER A 297 9.25 0.23 22.32
C SER A 297 9.24 -0.84 21.23
N LYS A 298 9.81 -0.52 20.07
CA LYS A 298 10.08 -1.51 19.04
C LYS A 298 11.37 -2.26 19.38
N ASP A 299 11.35 -3.58 19.23
CA ASP A 299 12.53 -4.45 19.37
C ASP A 299 13.55 -4.25 18.23
#